data_AF-A0A7U9X8E5-F1
#
_entry.id   AF-A0A7U9X8E5-F1
#
_cell.length_a   1.000
_cell.length_b   1.000
_cell.length_c   1.000
_cell.angle_alpha   90.00
_cell.angle_beta   90.00
_cell.angle_gamma   90.00
#
_symmetry.space_group_name_H-M   'P 1'
#
loop_
_entity.id
_entity.type
_entity.pdbx_description
1 polymer ?
#
loop_
_entity_poly.entity_id
_entity_poly.type
_entity_poly.pdbx_seq_one_letter_code
_entity_poly.pdbx_strand_id
1 'polypeptide(L)'
;MKSIFKRFINWVKLRIYEILYVLLLMFLSSYIVVNWEKCITMKFFEQFDGNNILFLIWIVLFILPFYDVEAKGWKFRRKGIEDTRKQFENAENTFRQNQINNFRDDIQTQNSDEIDGGGSQ
;
A
#
# COMPACT_ATOMS: atom_id res chain seq x y z
N MET A 1 20.52 -15.14 -20.66
CA MET A 1 19.23 -15.86 -20.65
C MET A 1 18.94 -16.64 -19.37
N LYS A 2 19.79 -17.60 -18.93
CA LYS A 2 19.51 -18.43 -17.73
C LYS A 2 19.27 -17.64 -16.43
N SER A 3 19.99 -16.53 -16.22
CA SER A 3 19.81 -15.65 -15.04
C SER A 3 18.44 -14.95 -15.02
N ILE A 4 17.96 -14.48 -16.17
CA ILE A 4 16.68 -13.79 -16.32
C ILE A 4 15.52 -14.76 -16.08
N PHE A 5 15.64 -15.99 -16.58
CA PHE A 5 14.64 -17.03 -16.40
C PHE A 5 14.52 -17.46 -14.93
N LYS A 6 15.65 -17.55 -14.20
CA LYS A 6 15.67 -17.88 -12.77
C LYS A 6 15.01 -16.77 -11.93
N ARG A 7 15.24 -15.50 -12.29
CA ARG A 7 14.56 -14.34 -11.69
C ARG A 7 13.06 -14.37 -11.95
N PHE A 8 12.66 -14.69 -13.18
CA PHE A 8 11.25 -14.82 -13.56
C PHE A 8 10.54 -15.93 -12.78
N ILE A 9 11.13 -17.13 -12.67
CA ILE A 9 10.54 -18.23 -11.89
C ILE A 9 10.38 -17.87 -10.42
N ASN A 10 11.38 -17.21 -9.81
CA ASN A 10 11.26 -16.77 -8.42
C ASN A 10 10.15 -15.72 -8.25
N TRP A 11 10.02 -14.80 -9.21
CA TRP A 11 8.96 -13.80 -9.21
C TRP A 11 7.58 -14.45 -9.36
N VAL A 12 7.44 -15.41 -10.28
CA VAL A 12 6.20 -16.19 -10.47
C VAL A 12 5.87 -16.99 -9.21
N LYS A 13 6.85 -17.62 -8.56
CA LYS A 13 6.63 -18.33 -7.28
C LYS A 13 6.11 -17.41 -6.19
N LEU A 14 6.64 -16.19 -6.11
CA LEU A 14 6.19 -15.19 -5.13
C LEU A 14 4.75 -14.71 -5.39
N ARG A 15 4.30 -14.74 -6.65
CA ARG A 15 2.98 -14.25 -7.09
C ARG A 15 2.06 -15.37 -7.56
N ILE A 16 2.38 -16.63 -7.28
CA ILE A 16 1.70 -17.79 -7.88
C ILE A 16 0.20 -17.80 -7.56
N TYR A 17 -0.17 -17.45 -6.34
CA TYR A 17 -1.57 -17.40 -5.91
C TYR A 17 -2.36 -16.30 -6.65
N GLU A 18 -1.77 -15.13 -6.85
CA GLU A 18 -2.39 -14.04 -7.62
C GLU A 18 -2.57 -14.44 -9.09
N ILE A 19 -1.55 -15.07 -9.69
CA ILE A 19 -1.60 -15.56 -11.06
C ILE A 19 -2.65 -16.66 -11.22
N LEU A 20 -2.69 -17.64 -10.30
CA LEU A 20 -3.68 -18.70 -10.30
C LEU A 20 -5.10 -18.16 -10.13
N TYR A 21 -5.28 -17.16 -9.27
CA TYR A 21 -6.58 -16.52 -9.09
C TYR A 21 -7.03 -15.80 -10.37
N VAL A 22 -6.15 -15.03 -11.04
CA VAL A 22 -6.47 -14.38 -12.32
C VAL A 22 -6.77 -15.41 -13.40
N LEU A 23 -6.00 -16.49 -13.48
CA LEU A 23 -6.25 -17.59 -14.43
C LEU A 23 -7.59 -18.26 -14.16
N LEU A 24 -7.89 -18.58 -12.90
CA LEU A 24 -9.17 -19.17 -12.50
C LEU A 24 -10.34 -18.27 -12.90
N LEU A 25 -10.25 -16.97 -12.62
CA LEU A 25 -11.26 -16.00 -13.00
C LEU A 25 -11.40 -15.91 -14.52
N MET A 26 -10.31 -15.92 -15.28
CA MET A 26 -10.31 -15.93 -16.74
C MET A 26 -11.00 -17.17 -17.32
N PHE A 27 -10.64 -18.36 -16.85
CA PHE A 27 -11.27 -19.61 -17.31
C PHE A 27 -12.75 -19.65 -16.96
N LEU A 28 -13.11 -19.26 -15.74
CA LEU A 28 -14.50 -19.25 -15.28
C LEU A 28 -15.33 -18.20 -16.04
N SER A 29 -14.77 -17.01 -16.30
CA SER A 29 -15.40 -15.98 -17.13
C SER A 29 -15.65 -16.50 -18.55
N SER A 30 -14.64 -17.16 -19.15
CA SER A 30 -14.76 -17.71 -20.50
C SER A 30 -15.85 -18.79 -20.56
N TYR A 31 -15.92 -19.66 -19.55
CA TYR A 31 -16.96 -20.68 -19.46
C TYR A 31 -18.36 -20.09 -19.38
N ILE A 32 -18.57 -19.07 -18.54
CA ILE A 32 -19.86 -18.41 -18.35
C ILE A 32 -20.28 -17.65 -19.60
N VAL A 33 -19.35 -16.96 -20.28
CA VAL A 33 -19.66 -16.26 -21.54
C VAL A 33 -20.10 -17.25 -22.62
N VAL A 34 -19.44 -18.41 -22.73
CA VAL A 34 -19.82 -19.45 -23.70
C VAL A 34 -21.13 -20.14 -23.34
N ASN A 35 -21.42 -20.33 -22.04
CA ASN A 35 -22.62 -21.00 -21.54
C ASN A 35 -23.65 -20.03 -20.95
N TRP A 36 -23.68 -18.80 -21.46
CA TRP A 36 -24.41 -17.67 -20.87
C TRP A 36 -25.87 -18.01 -20.55
N GLU A 37 -26.60 -18.57 -21.51
CA GLU A 37 -28.02 -18.90 -21.33
C GLU A 37 -28.26 -19.96 -20.26
N LYS A 38 -27.36 -20.95 -20.14
CA LYS A 38 -27.45 -22.00 -19.13
C LYS A 38 -27.14 -21.48 -17.73
N CYS A 39 -26.15 -20.59 -17.62
CA CYS A 39 -25.72 -20.01 -16.35
C CYS A 39 -26.68 -18.94 -15.80
N ILE A 40 -27.37 -18.20 -16.67
CA ILE A 40 -28.30 -17.13 -16.26
C ILE A 40 -29.72 -17.65 -16.01
N THR A 41 -30.05 -18.87 -16.44
CA THR A 41 -31.37 -19.47 -16.22
C THR A 41 -31.54 -19.82 -14.74
N MET A 42 -31.87 -18.79 -13.96
CA MET A 42 -32.04 -18.79 -12.52
C MET A 42 -33.29 -19.56 -12.09
N LYS A 43 -33.34 -20.87 -12.32
CA LYS A 43 -34.30 -21.79 -11.68
C LYS A 43 -33.84 -22.15 -10.26
N PHE A 44 -33.63 -21.13 -9.42
CA PHE A 44 -32.99 -21.28 -8.10
C PHE A 44 -33.72 -22.22 -7.13
N PHE A 45 -35.04 -22.38 -7.27
CA PHE A 45 -35.86 -23.09 -6.28
C PHE A 45 -36.45 -24.42 -6.77
N GLU A 46 -36.42 -24.71 -8.07
CA GLU A 46 -37.11 -25.88 -8.63
C GLU A 46 -36.14 -26.95 -9.15
N GLN A 47 -34.98 -26.54 -9.67
CA GLN A 47 -33.92 -27.42 -10.18
C GLN A 47 -32.58 -26.70 -10.05
N PHE A 48 -31.91 -26.89 -8.92
CA PHE A 48 -30.62 -26.27 -8.68
C PHE A 48 -29.54 -26.95 -9.53
N ASP A 49 -29.14 -26.27 -10.62
CA ASP A 49 -28.12 -26.73 -11.56
C ASP A 49 -26.73 -26.16 -11.21
N GLY A 50 -25.68 -26.95 -11.41
CA GLY A 50 -24.29 -26.56 -11.16
C GLY A 50 -23.84 -25.35 -11.97
N ASN A 51 -24.46 -25.10 -13.13
CA ASN A 51 -24.20 -23.92 -13.97
C ASN A 51 -24.58 -22.61 -13.28
N ASN A 52 -25.67 -22.62 -12.50
CA ASN A 52 -26.13 -21.44 -11.75
C ASN A 52 -25.22 -21.16 -10.55
N ILE A 53 -24.72 -22.22 -9.90
CA ILE A 53 -23.71 -22.10 -8.83
C ILE A 53 -22.42 -21.49 -9.39
N LEU A 54 -21.96 -21.96 -10.55
CA LEU A 54 -20.77 -21.43 -11.21
C LEU A 54 -20.92 -19.93 -11.49
N PHE A 55 -22.11 -19.49 -11.90
CA PHE A 55 -22.42 -18.07 -12.09
C PHE A 55 -22.32 -17.26 -10.79
N LEU A 56 -22.89 -17.76 -9.68
CA LEU A 56 -22.76 -17.09 -8.38
C LEU A 56 -21.32 -17.04 -7.87
N ILE A 57 -20.60 -18.16 -7.98
CA ILE A 57 -19.18 -18.24 -7.60
C ILE A 57 -18.39 -17.23 -8.41
N TRP A 58 -18.64 -17.11 -9.71
CA TRP A 58 -17.99 -16.12 -10.56
C TRP A 58 -18.26 -14.68 -10.13
N ILE A 59 -19.51 -14.33 -9.80
CA ILE A 59 -19.84 -13.01 -9.26
C ILE A 59 -19.07 -12.74 -7.96
N VAL A 60 -19.06 -13.69 -7.02
CA VAL A 60 -18.35 -13.55 -5.74
C VAL A 60 -16.84 -13.38 -5.98
N LEU A 61 -16.25 -14.22 -6.84
CA LEU A 61 -14.85 -14.10 -7.22
C LEU A 61 -14.57 -12.75 -7.85
N PHE A 62 -15.44 -12.23 -8.70
CA PHE A 62 -15.24 -10.93 -9.37
C PHE A 62 -15.26 -9.74 -8.39
N ILE A 63 -16.06 -9.81 -7.31
CA ILE A 63 -16.20 -8.73 -6.31
C ILE A 63 -15.10 -8.76 -5.25
N LEU A 64 -14.60 -9.95 -4.88
CA LEU A 64 -13.52 -10.17 -3.91
C LEU A 64 -12.32 -9.19 -3.99
N PRO A 65 -11.73 -8.92 -5.17
CA PRO A 65 -10.57 -8.04 -5.27
C PRO A 65 -10.91 -6.59 -4.92
N PHE A 66 -12.15 -6.14 -5.15
CA PHE A 66 -12.58 -4.79 -4.76
C PHE A 66 -12.72 -4.66 -3.24
N TYR A 67 -13.15 -5.71 -2.55
CA TYR A 67 -13.28 -5.73 -1.10
C TYR A 67 -11.93 -5.61 -0.37
N ASP A 68 -10.89 -6.31 -0.88
CA ASP A 68 -9.54 -6.23 -0.29
C ASP A 68 -8.83 -4.90 -0.64
N VAL A 69 -9.12 -4.30 -1.80
CA VAL A 69 -8.57 -3.00 -2.19
C VAL A 69 -9.06 -1.87 -1.27
N GLU A 70 -10.31 -1.89 -0.81
CA GLU A 70 -10.79 -0.92 0.18
C GLU A 70 -10.09 -1.08 1.54
N ALA A 71 -9.94 -2.32 2.03
CA ALA A 71 -9.26 -2.60 3.29
C ALA A 71 -7.75 -2.25 3.25
N LYS A 72 -7.09 -2.52 2.12
CA LYS A 72 -5.66 -2.23 1.90
C LYS A 72 -5.42 -0.75 1.62
N GLY A 73 -6.33 -0.08 0.92
CA GLY A 73 -6.31 1.36 0.68
C GLY A 73 -6.45 2.18 1.97
N TRP A 74 -7.26 1.70 2.93
CA TRP A 74 -7.33 2.30 4.27
C TRP A 74 -5.99 2.21 5.02
N LYS A 75 -5.36 1.03 5.00
CA LYS A 75 -4.04 0.83 5.65
C LYS A 75 -2.93 1.67 5.01
N PHE A 76 -2.94 1.83 3.69
CA PHE A 76 -1.98 2.68 2.98
C PHE A 76 -2.18 4.17 3.30
N ARG A 77 -3.43 4.65 3.38
CA ARG A 77 -3.71 6.04 3.79
C ARG A 77 -3.25 6.34 5.21
N ARG A 78 -3.47 5.42 6.15
CA ARG A 78 -2.95 5.58 7.53
C ARG A 78 -1.43 5.69 7.56
N LYS A 79 -0.71 4.78 6.87
CA LYS A 79 0.75 4.82 6.81
C LYS A 79 1.28 6.11 6.19
N GLY A 80 0.65 6.58 5.11
CA GLY A 80 1.04 7.85 4.46
C GLY A 80 0.88 9.05 5.40
N ILE A 81 -0.24 9.15 6.11
CA ILE A 81 -0.49 10.24 7.08
C ILE A 81 0.51 10.20 8.24
N GLU A 82 0.86 9.00 8.71
CA GLU A 82 1.77 8.80 9.84
C GLU A 82 3.23 9.13 9.47
N ASP A 83 3.66 8.79 8.24
CA ASP A 83 4.96 9.20 7.72
C ASP A 83 5.04 10.71 7.47
N THR A 84 3.99 11.32 6.92
CA THR A 84 3.96 12.79 6.74
C THR A 84 4.00 13.51 8.10
N ARG A 85 3.28 13.01 9.12
CA ARG A 85 3.33 13.56 10.48
C ARG A 85 4.74 13.49 11.06
N LYS A 86 5.42 12.35 10.96
CA LYS A 86 6.80 12.19 11.47
C LYS A 86 7.80 13.10 10.77
N GLN A 87 7.65 13.31 9.46
CA GLN A 87 8.51 14.25 8.72
C GLN A 87 8.28 15.70 9.18
N PHE A 88 7.04 16.08 9.42
CA PHE A 88 6.69 17.41 9.92
C PHE A 88 7.25 17.64 11.33
N GLU A 89 7.09 16.66 12.22
CA GLU A 89 7.59 16.71 13.59
C GLU A 89 9.13 16.76 13.64
N ASN A 90 9.82 15.99 12.78
CA ASN A 90 11.27 16.10 12.65
C ASN A 90 11.71 17.48 12.14
N ALA A 91 11.04 18.01 11.11
CA ALA A 91 11.37 19.32 10.57
C ALA A 91 11.19 20.45 11.61
N GLU A 92 10.10 20.38 12.39
CA GLU A 92 9.84 21.32 13.47
C GLU A 92 10.89 21.21 14.59
N ASN A 93 11.24 19.99 14.99
CA ASN A 93 12.29 19.74 15.99
C ASN A 93 13.66 20.26 15.53
N THR A 94 14.03 20.04 14.26
CA THR A 94 15.28 20.58 13.68
C THR A 94 15.27 22.11 13.65
N PHE A 95 14.14 22.73 13.29
CA PHE A 95 14.02 24.18 13.29
C PHE A 95 14.17 24.77 14.70
N ARG A 96 13.52 24.16 15.70
CA ARG A 96 13.62 24.56 17.11
C ARG A 96 15.04 24.41 17.64
N GLN A 97 15.72 23.30 17.33
CA GLN A 97 17.13 23.08 17.65
C GLN A 97 18.04 24.16 17.05
N ASN A 98 17.87 24.48 15.76
CA ASN A 98 18.67 25.50 15.12
C ASN A 98 18.48 26.88 15.75
N GLN A 99 17.26 27.24 16.17
CA GLN A 99 17.05 28.49 16.89
C GLN A 99 17.74 28.51 18.26
N ILE A 100 17.68 27.41 19.01
CA ILE A 100 18.35 27.31 20.32
C ILE A 100 19.87 27.41 20.16
N ASN A 101 20.42 26.79 19.11
CA ASN A 101 21.86 26.83 18.84
C ASN A 101 22.32 28.25 18.45
N ASN A 102 21.61 28.92 17.53
CA ASN A 102 21.91 30.33 17.21
C ASN A 102 21.87 31.23 18.46
N PHE A 103 20.83 31.08 19.30
CA PHE A 103 20.72 31.88 20.52
C PHE A 103 21.84 31.58 21.52
N ARG A 104 22.32 30.34 21.59
CA ARG A 104 23.47 29.97 22.43
C ARG A 104 24.77 30.58 21.90
N ASP A 105 24.96 30.59 20.58
CA ASP A 105 26.15 31.13 19.93
C ASP A 105 26.21 32.66 20.11
N ASP A 106 25.07 33.34 20.02
CA ASP A 106 24.96 34.79 20.30
C ASP A 106 25.37 35.12 21.75
N ILE A 107 24.91 34.33 22.74
CA ILE A 107 25.27 34.51 24.16
C ILE A 107 26.76 34.25 24.41
N GLN A 108 27.35 33.24 23.77
CA GLN A 108 28.78 32.95 23.91
C GLN A 108 29.65 34.06 23.31
N THR A 109 29.25 34.60 22.16
CA THR A 109 29.97 35.70 21.51
C THR A 109 29.95 36.94 22.40
N GLN A 110 28.79 37.28 22.98
CA GLN A 110 28.66 38.40 23.92
C GLN A 110 29.54 38.26 25.17
N ASN A 111 29.58 37.07 25.78
CA ASN A 111 30.43 36.81 26.96
C ASN A 111 31.92 36.86 26.63
N SER A 112 32.31 36.49 25.41
CA SER A 112 33.70 36.50 24.98
C SER A 112 34.22 37.93 24.82
N ASP A 113 33.40 38.81 24.25
CA ASP A 113 33.73 40.23 24.04
C ASP A 113 33.80 41.02 25.37
N GLU A 114 33.01 40.62 26.38
CA GLU A 114 33.01 41.25 27.71
C GLU A 114 34.24 40.86 28.55
N ILE A 115 34.84 39.68 28.30
CA ILE A 115 36.06 39.22 28.98
C ILE A 115 37.32 39.86 28.38
N ASP A 116 37.39 40.05 27.06
CA ASP A 116 38.55 40.67 26.39
C ASP A 116 38.58 42.21 26.55
N GLY A 117 37.42 42.83 26.79
CA GLY A 117 37.31 44.28 27.10
C GLY A 117 37.70 44.67 28.53
N GLY A 118 37.86 43.70 29.45
CA GLY A 118 38.20 43.95 30.86
C GLY A 118 39.69 44.08 31.17
N GLY A 119 40.56 43.89 30.17
CA GLY A 119 42.03 43.92 30.32
C GLY A 119 42.66 45.28 30.00
N SER A 120 42.16 46.39 30.53
CA SER A 120 42.84 47.70 30.48
C SER A 120 42.29 48.66 31.53
N GLN A 121 42.71 48.51 32.79
CA GLN A 121 43.20 49.59 33.68
C GLN A 121 43.52 49.06 35.08
#